data_AF-A0A7W6P4K1-F1
#
_entry.id   AF-A0A7W6P4K1-F1
#
_cell.length_a   1.000
_cell.length_b   1.000
_cell.length_c   1.000
_cell.angle_alpha   90.00
_cell.angle_beta   90.00
_cell.angle_gamma   90.00
#
_symmetry.space_group_name_H-M   'P 1'
#
loop_
_entity.id
_entity.type
_entity.pdbx_description
1 polymer ?
#
loop_
_entity_poly.entity_id
_entity_poly.type
_entity_poly.pdbx_seq_one_letter_code
_entity_poly.pdbx_strand_id
1 'polypeptide(L)'
;MKKYKIVTAALLMVAGATAFHVADDILAKLNLQQQDAQQAILKNLVGQLYLEPINERTVFGHTDDVEAQMRAFRTPRIAKANIAAMMSGNKAEAAKELCNYVKNYLHSKTFIVQYHKARDAAKPTSEPVRMDAAAVVSMQKNVKDQEKNLADLRKNKMVPAAMTEKMEQFIAEHKRTLANNEDPTPNKTKWMKMYPEDPSVIIKTRLQEYLSLAATVDFNAKLNGPNKSGNMEFVNPAYEKKSLKWKAIFRAGKEVNDVTMAFVSQWLKEGIKLNSMVMVTPSASKSEGSSNSSTSSNDEKPQKGLFNKIKSVIKQGQE
;
A
#
# COMPACT_ATOMS: atom_id res chain seq x y z
N MET A 1 -17.78 -44.42 21.99
CA MET A 1 -17.06 -43.57 21.02
C MET A 1 -17.77 -42.25 20.60
N LYS A 2 -19.06 -42.01 20.92
CA LYS A 2 -19.76 -40.75 20.55
C LYS A 2 -19.54 -39.56 21.50
N LYS A 3 -19.19 -39.80 22.78
CA LYS A 3 -19.05 -38.73 23.80
C LYS A 3 -17.78 -37.87 23.63
N TYR A 4 -16.71 -38.42 23.04
CA TYR A 4 -15.45 -37.69 22.83
C TYR A 4 -15.47 -36.69 21.66
N LYS A 5 -16.40 -36.84 20.70
CA LYS A 5 -16.54 -35.91 19.56
C LYS A 5 -17.30 -34.63 19.92
N ILE A 6 -18.13 -34.66 20.96
CA ILE A 6 -18.92 -33.50 21.41
C ILE A 6 -18.05 -32.57 22.27
N VAL A 7 -17.14 -33.13 23.07
CA VAL A 7 -16.22 -32.34 23.93
C VAL A 7 -15.18 -31.59 23.10
N THR A 8 -14.66 -32.18 22.02
CA THR A 8 -13.72 -31.49 21.11
C THR A 8 -14.38 -30.38 20.27
N ALA A 9 -15.64 -30.55 19.87
CA ALA A 9 -16.39 -29.49 19.18
C ALA A 9 -16.70 -28.29 20.09
N ALA A 10 -17.00 -28.52 21.38
CA ALA A 10 -17.25 -27.46 22.35
C ALA A 10 -15.97 -26.68 22.71
N LEU A 11 -14.82 -27.37 22.86
CA LEU A 11 -13.52 -26.72 23.11
C LEU A 11 -13.04 -25.87 21.93
N LEU A 12 -13.31 -26.30 20.69
CA LEU A 12 -12.98 -25.51 19.48
C LEU A 12 -13.89 -24.28 19.30
N MET A 13 -15.16 -24.34 19.71
CA MET A 13 -16.05 -23.17 19.69
C MET A 13 -15.69 -22.14 20.77
N VAL A 14 -15.28 -22.58 21.97
CA VAL A 14 -14.86 -21.67 23.05
C VAL A 14 -13.52 -20.99 22.73
N ALA A 15 -12.60 -21.70 22.07
CA ALA A 15 -11.35 -21.10 21.57
C ALA A 15 -11.60 -20.09 20.42
N GLY A 16 -12.62 -20.32 19.61
CA GLY A 16 -13.03 -19.39 18.54
C GLY A 16 -13.66 -18.10 19.07
N ALA A 17 -14.50 -18.17 20.10
CA ALA A 17 -15.20 -17.01 20.66
C ALA A 17 -14.30 -16.11 21.53
N THR A 18 -13.31 -16.68 22.22
CA THR A 18 -12.39 -15.90 23.07
C THR A 18 -11.40 -15.04 22.28
N ALA A 19 -11.01 -15.47 21.07
CA ALA A 19 -10.13 -14.69 20.19
C ALA A 19 -10.78 -13.38 19.68
N PHE A 20 -12.11 -13.30 19.62
CA PHE A 20 -12.82 -12.08 19.23
C PHE A 20 -13.03 -11.10 20.40
N HIS A 21 -13.16 -11.56 21.65
CA HIS A 21 -13.31 -10.68 22.81
C HIS A 21 -12.03 -9.95 23.24
N VAL A 22 -10.85 -10.53 23.00
CA VAL A 22 -9.56 -9.88 23.34
C VAL A 22 -9.25 -8.69 22.40
N ALA A 23 -9.80 -8.69 21.19
CA ALA A 23 -9.61 -7.61 20.21
C ALA A 23 -10.38 -6.32 20.59
N ASP A 24 -11.51 -6.45 21.28
CA ASP A 24 -12.31 -5.30 21.74
C ASP A 24 -11.66 -4.59 22.95
N ASP A 25 -10.88 -5.32 23.75
CA ASP A 25 -10.28 -4.81 24.98
C ASP A 25 -9.19 -3.75 24.73
N ILE A 26 -8.27 -3.99 23.78
CA ILE A 26 -7.21 -3.01 23.50
C ILE A 26 -7.73 -1.73 22.83
N LEU A 27 -8.76 -1.84 21.99
CA LEU A 27 -9.40 -0.67 21.39
C LEU A 27 -10.17 0.14 22.43
N ALA A 28 -10.86 -0.52 23.37
CA ALA A 28 -11.52 0.14 24.48
C ALA A 28 -10.52 0.87 25.39
N LYS A 29 -9.38 0.24 25.73
CA LYS A 29 -8.27 0.89 26.48
C LYS A 29 -7.76 2.15 25.76
N LEU A 30 -7.72 2.11 24.43
CA LEU A 30 -7.33 3.25 23.60
C LEU A 30 -8.46 4.26 23.38
N ASN A 31 -9.70 3.94 23.76
CA ASN A 31 -10.92 4.64 23.36
C ASN A 31 -10.99 4.87 21.85
N LEU A 32 -10.65 3.84 21.07
CA LEU A 32 -10.73 3.84 19.62
C LEU A 32 -11.96 3.07 19.19
N GLN A 33 -12.78 3.68 18.32
CA GLN A 33 -13.85 2.95 17.67
C GLN A 33 -13.25 1.93 16.70
N GLN A 34 -13.87 0.75 16.63
CA GLN A 34 -13.42 -0.33 15.75
C GLN A 34 -13.33 0.11 14.29
N GLN A 35 -14.32 0.85 13.81
CA GLN A 35 -14.32 1.39 12.45
C GLN A 35 -13.13 2.32 12.18
N ASP A 36 -12.78 3.19 13.13
CA ASP A 36 -11.68 4.13 12.99
C ASP A 36 -10.32 3.42 12.98
N ALA A 37 -10.15 2.42 13.85
CA ALA A 37 -8.95 1.59 13.88
C ALA A 37 -8.77 0.82 12.56
N GLN A 38 -9.83 0.16 12.08
CA GLN A 38 -9.81 -0.57 10.81
C GLN A 38 -9.54 0.35 9.61
N GLN A 39 -10.18 1.52 9.55
CA GLN A 39 -9.92 2.50 8.52
C GLN A 39 -8.48 3.01 8.56
N ALA A 40 -7.93 3.27 9.75
CA ALA A 40 -6.55 3.68 9.87
C ALA A 40 -5.60 2.58 9.38
N ILE A 41 -5.83 1.32 9.74
CA ILE A 41 -5.02 0.19 9.25
C ILE A 41 -5.09 0.10 7.73
N LEU A 42 -6.29 0.10 7.16
CA LEU A 42 -6.50 0.03 5.72
C LEU A 42 -5.78 1.19 5.01
N LYS A 43 -6.01 2.43 5.42
CA LYS A 43 -5.41 3.64 4.82
C LYS A 43 -3.89 3.67 4.93
N ASN A 44 -3.30 3.17 6.02
CA ASN A 44 -1.84 3.08 6.11
C ASN A 44 -1.26 1.95 5.25
N LEU A 45 -2.06 0.93 4.92
CA LEU A 45 -1.64 -0.16 4.05
C LEU A 45 -1.68 0.24 2.56
N VAL A 46 -2.83 0.80 2.13
CA VAL A 46 -3.13 1.09 0.71
C VAL A 46 -2.99 2.57 0.34
N GLY A 47 -2.74 3.44 1.31
CA GLY A 47 -2.72 4.90 1.14
C GLY A 47 -4.11 5.54 1.23
N GLN A 48 -4.16 6.87 1.05
CA GLN A 48 -5.41 7.59 0.80
C GLN A 48 -5.87 7.35 -0.63
N LEU A 49 -6.46 6.19 -0.86
CA LEU A 49 -7.34 6.00 -2.00
C LEU A 49 -8.59 6.82 -1.72
N TYR A 50 -8.64 8.04 -2.23
CA TYR A 50 -9.84 8.89 -2.21
C TYR A 50 -10.91 8.35 -3.16
N LEU A 51 -11.11 7.03 -3.28
CA LEU A 51 -12.03 6.46 -4.27
C LEU A 51 -11.83 7.05 -5.68
N GLU A 52 -10.61 7.51 -5.97
CA GLU A 52 -10.27 8.29 -7.15
C GLU A 52 -9.26 7.49 -7.98
N PRO A 53 -9.43 7.47 -9.31
CA PRO A 53 -8.51 6.81 -10.22
C PRO A 53 -7.08 7.33 -10.04
N ILE A 54 -6.09 6.42 -10.09
CA ILE A 54 -4.70 6.82 -10.18
C ILE A 54 -4.49 7.70 -11.43
N ASN A 55 -3.92 8.89 -11.25
CA ASN A 55 -3.51 9.80 -12.31
C ASN A 55 -2.11 10.38 -12.02
N GLU A 56 -1.53 11.11 -12.98
CA GLU A 56 -0.16 11.64 -12.87
C GLU A 56 0.09 12.50 -11.63
N ARG A 57 -0.94 13.12 -11.03
CA ARG A 57 -0.81 13.93 -9.80
C ARG A 57 -0.86 13.11 -8.51
N THR A 58 -1.45 11.91 -8.55
CA THR A 58 -1.71 11.11 -7.33
C THR A 58 -0.66 10.02 -7.09
N VAL A 59 0.20 9.76 -8.08
CA VAL A 59 1.36 8.87 -7.92
C VAL A 59 2.54 9.72 -7.49
N PHE A 60 3.11 9.43 -6.32
CA PHE A 60 4.48 9.67 -5.83
C PHE A 60 4.43 10.04 -4.34
N GLY A 61 4.85 9.09 -3.50
CA GLY A 61 4.83 9.19 -2.04
C GLY A 61 6.20 8.96 -1.42
N HIS A 62 7.26 9.46 -2.06
CA HIS A 62 8.56 9.71 -1.42
C HIS A 62 8.90 11.16 -1.68
N THR A 63 8.42 12.00 -0.80
CA THR A 63 8.65 13.43 -0.84
C THR A 63 9.15 13.83 0.55
N ASP A 64 10.14 14.72 0.58
CA ASP A 64 10.48 15.46 1.80
C ASP A 64 9.34 16.42 2.21
N ASP A 65 8.30 16.53 1.36
CA ASP A 65 7.07 17.23 1.65
C ASP A 65 6.28 16.57 2.80
N VAL A 66 6.18 17.31 3.90
CA VAL A 66 5.45 16.92 5.10
C VAL A 66 3.97 16.70 4.81
N GLU A 67 3.36 17.46 3.91
CA GLU A 67 1.93 17.34 3.61
C GLU A 67 1.60 16.01 2.94
N ALA A 68 2.37 15.62 1.92
CA ALA A 68 2.28 14.30 1.31
C ALA A 68 2.54 13.16 2.32
N GLN A 69 3.50 13.33 3.25
CA GLN A 69 3.71 12.33 4.30
C GLN A 69 2.52 12.20 5.25
N MET A 70 1.89 13.32 5.65
CA MET A 70 0.67 13.34 6.49
C MET A 70 -0.55 12.75 5.77
N ARG A 71 -0.60 12.84 4.44
CA ARG A 71 -1.61 12.16 3.63
C ARG A 71 -1.38 10.64 3.59
N ALA A 72 -0.14 10.22 3.42
CA ALA A 72 0.23 8.81 3.30
C ALA A 72 0.30 8.03 4.62
N PHE A 73 0.55 8.70 5.75
CA PHE A 73 0.68 8.09 7.06
C PHE A 73 -0.18 8.83 8.09
N ARG A 74 -1.18 8.15 8.64
CA ARG A 74 -2.08 8.72 9.65
C ARG A 74 -2.22 7.80 10.84
N THR A 75 -1.86 8.31 12.02
CA THR A 75 -2.18 7.62 13.27
C THR A 75 -3.62 7.94 13.68
N PRO A 76 -4.38 6.97 14.22
CA PRO A 76 -5.66 7.25 14.85
C PRO A 76 -5.54 8.38 15.88
N ARG A 77 -6.58 9.22 16.00
CA ARG A 77 -6.63 10.21 17.07
C ARG A 77 -6.98 9.51 18.37
N ILE A 78 -5.99 9.36 19.24
CA ILE A 78 -6.15 8.80 20.58
C ILE A 78 -6.02 9.96 21.57
N ALA A 79 -6.91 10.01 22.56
CA ALA A 79 -6.84 11.04 23.60
C ALA A 79 -5.50 10.94 24.35
N LYS A 80 -4.84 12.08 24.59
CA LYS A 80 -3.54 12.15 25.29
C LYS A 80 -3.57 11.45 26.65
N ALA A 81 -4.68 11.54 27.37
CA ALA A 81 -4.89 10.87 28.65
C ALA A 81 -4.80 9.33 28.54
N ASN A 82 -5.35 8.74 27.48
CA ASN A 82 -5.33 7.30 27.26
C ASN A 82 -3.93 6.82 26.85
N ILE A 83 -3.24 7.61 26.03
CA ILE A 83 -1.82 7.36 25.73
C ILE A 83 -1.01 7.42 27.03
N ALA A 84 -1.22 8.43 27.88
CA ALA A 84 -0.50 8.57 29.14
C ALA A 84 -0.76 7.39 30.10
N ALA A 85 -2.01 6.94 30.21
CA ALA A 85 -2.38 5.77 31.02
C ALA A 85 -1.68 4.48 30.55
N MET A 86 -1.60 4.27 29.24
CA MET A 86 -0.82 3.16 28.68
C MET A 86 0.68 3.33 28.91
N MET A 87 1.18 4.56 28.86
CA MET A 87 2.60 4.84 29.09
C MET A 87 3.04 4.61 30.53
N SER A 88 2.11 4.68 31.50
CA SER A 88 2.32 4.26 32.89
C SER A 88 2.11 2.76 33.12
N GLY A 89 1.55 2.03 32.16
CA GLY A 89 1.33 0.59 32.20
C GLY A 89 2.38 -0.20 31.42
N ASN A 90 2.06 -1.47 31.13
CA ASN A 90 2.92 -2.39 30.38
C ASN A 90 2.83 -2.11 28.85
N LYS A 91 3.75 -1.29 28.33
CA LYS A 91 3.76 -0.89 26.91
C LYS A 91 4.02 -2.07 25.98
N ALA A 92 4.93 -2.97 26.36
CA ALA A 92 5.24 -4.18 25.61
C ALA A 92 4.01 -5.06 25.40
N GLU A 93 3.20 -5.26 26.44
CA GLU A 93 1.98 -6.07 26.37
C GLU A 93 0.92 -5.41 25.49
N ALA A 94 0.67 -4.11 25.67
CA ALA A 94 -0.27 -3.38 24.82
C ALA A 94 0.16 -3.38 23.35
N ALA A 95 1.46 -3.29 23.07
CA ALA A 95 2.00 -3.41 21.72
C ALA A 95 1.71 -4.79 21.12
N LYS A 96 1.87 -5.86 21.90
CA LYS A 96 1.56 -7.23 21.49
C LYS A 96 0.06 -7.41 21.23
N GLU A 97 -0.81 -6.91 22.10
CA GLU A 97 -2.27 -6.92 21.91
C GLU A 97 -2.67 -6.20 20.62
N LEU A 98 -2.11 -5.00 20.37
CA LEU A 98 -2.38 -4.25 19.15
C LEU A 98 -1.86 -4.97 17.90
N CYS A 99 -0.67 -5.59 17.97
CA CYS A 99 -0.15 -6.41 16.86
C CYS A 99 -1.08 -7.58 16.53
N ASN A 100 -1.60 -8.26 17.55
CA ASN A 100 -2.59 -9.33 17.37
C ASN A 100 -3.88 -8.80 16.76
N TYR A 101 -4.39 -7.67 17.24
CA TYR A 101 -5.57 -7.01 16.66
C TYR A 101 -5.37 -6.74 15.16
N VAL A 102 -4.25 -6.10 14.79
CA VAL A 102 -3.91 -5.78 13.41
C VAL A 102 -3.82 -7.05 12.55
N LYS A 103 -3.13 -8.09 13.05
CA LYS A 103 -3.03 -9.38 12.37
C LYS A 103 -4.41 -10.00 12.16
N ASN A 104 -5.26 -10.04 13.19
CA ASN A 104 -6.60 -10.63 13.11
C ASN A 104 -7.51 -9.88 12.13
N TYR A 105 -7.49 -8.53 12.16
CA TYR A 105 -8.25 -7.73 11.19
C TYR A 105 -7.77 -7.98 9.77
N LEU A 106 -6.45 -8.03 9.52
CA LEU A 106 -5.91 -8.28 8.17
C LEU A 106 -6.22 -9.68 7.63
N HIS A 107 -6.48 -10.67 8.50
CA HIS A 107 -6.97 -12.00 8.10
C HIS A 107 -8.50 -12.09 8.02
N SER A 108 -9.23 -11.03 8.37
CA SER A 108 -10.69 -11.03 8.39
C SER A 108 -11.30 -10.88 6.99
N LYS A 109 -12.52 -11.41 6.81
CA LYS A 109 -13.33 -11.16 5.62
C LYS A 109 -13.61 -9.67 5.40
N THR A 110 -13.81 -8.93 6.50
CA THR A 110 -14.06 -7.48 6.47
C THR A 110 -12.93 -6.74 5.79
N PHE A 111 -11.67 -7.04 6.14
CA PHE A 111 -10.53 -6.43 5.50
C PHE A 111 -10.47 -6.76 4.00
N ILE A 112 -10.65 -8.04 3.63
CA ILE A 112 -10.61 -8.47 2.22
C ILE A 112 -11.63 -7.69 1.38
N VAL A 113 -12.88 -7.60 1.86
CA VAL A 113 -13.95 -6.83 1.19
C VAL A 113 -13.58 -5.35 1.07
N GLN A 114 -13.09 -4.73 2.14
CA GLN A 114 -12.71 -3.32 2.13
C GLN A 114 -11.50 -3.04 1.22
N TYR A 115 -10.54 -3.97 1.17
CA TYR A 115 -9.38 -3.90 0.28
C TYR A 115 -9.81 -3.92 -1.19
N HIS A 116 -10.62 -4.91 -1.59
CA HIS A 116 -11.08 -5.02 -2.97
C HIS A 116 -11.94 -3.81 -3.37
N LYS A 117 -12.82 -3.35 -2.49
CA LYS A 117 -13.59 -2.12 -2.72
C LYS A 117 -12.69 -0.91 -2.96
N ALA A 118 -11.66 -0.73 -2.14
CA ALA A 118 -10.72 0.39 -2.30
C ALA A 118 -9.91 0.25 -3.59
N ARG A 119 -9.42 -0.95 -3.89
CA ARG A 119 -8.69 -1.27 -5.11
C ARG A 119 -9.50 -1.00 -6.38
N ASP A 120 -10.76 -1.44 -6.40
CA ASP A 120 -11.65 -1.26 -7.55
C ASP A 120 -11.97 0.22 -7.77
N ALA A 121 -12.17 0.98 -6.69
CA ALA A 121 -12.38 2.43 -6.77
C ALA A 121 -11.12 3.19 -7.24
N ALA A 122 -9.92 2.64 -7.00
CA ALA A 122 -8.66 3.22 -7.45
C ALA A 122 -8.32 2.94 -8.92
N LYS A 123 -9.15 2.14 -9.61
CA LYS A 123 -8.86 1.68 -10.96
C LYS A 123 -8.79 2.87 -11.92
N PRO A 124 -7.72 2.99 -12.72
CA PRO A 124 -7.59 4.04 -13.72
C PRO A 124 -8.77 4.04 -14.70
N THR A 125 -9.29 5.23 -15.00
CA THR A 125 -10.37 5.45 -15.98
C THR A 125 -9.84 5.94 -17.33
N SER A 126 -8.59 6.39 -17.38
CA SER A 126 -7.93 6.84 -18.60
C SER A 126 -6.45 6.47 -18.59
N GLU A 127 -5.90 6.40 -19.79
CA GLU A 127 -4.46 6.26 -20.03
C GLU A 127 -3.90 7.60 -20.53
N PRO A 128 -2.63 7.90 -20.25
CA PRO A 128 -2.01 9.12 -20.76
C PRO A 128 -1.93 9.09 -22.28
N VAL A 129 -1.92 10.27 -22.90
CA VAL A 129 -1.72 10.39 -24.35
C VAL A 129 -0.34 9.83 -24.68
N ARG A 130 -0.31 8.87 -25.60
CA ARG A 130 0.94 8.26 -26.05
C ARG A 130 1.51 9.05 -27.22
N MET A 131 2.83 9.12 -27.27
CA MET A 131 3.55 9.45 -28.50
C MET A 131 3.11 8.50 -29.60
N ASP A 132 2.94 9.01 -30.82
CA ASP A 132 2.72 8.17 -31.98
C ASP A 132 3.97 7.32 -32.27
N ALA A 133 3.79 6.25 -33.06
CA ALA A 133 4.87 5.32 -33.35
C ALA A 133 6.07 5.97 -34.05
N ALA A 134 5.87 7.00 -34.88
CA ALA A 134 6.95 7.69 -35.56
C ALA A 134 7.78 8.53 -34.59
N ALA A 135 7.13 9.20 -33.63
CA ALA A 135 7.79 9.91 -32.54
C ALA A 135 8.62 8.97 -31.64
N VAL A 136 8.09 7.77 -31.31
CA VAL A 136 8.84 6.75 -30.55
C VAL A 136 10.10 6.31 -31.30
N VAL A 137 9.98 6.00 -32.59
CA VAL A 137 11.13 5.59 -33.43
C VAL A 137 12.17 6.70 -33.53
N SER A 138 11.74 7.96 -33.71
CA SER A 138 12.62 9.12 -33.73
C SER A 138 13.36 9.28 -32.40
N MET A 139 12.66 9.16 -31.28
CA MET A 139 13.25 9.25 -29.95
C MET A 139 14.22 8.10 -29.65
N GLN A 140 13.91 6.87 -30.05
CA GLN A 140 14.83 5.72 -29.95
C GLN A 140 16.12 5.96 -30.73
N LYS A 141 16.02 6.50 -31.95
CA LYS A 141 17.19 6.86 -32.76
C LYS A 141 18.02 7.95 -32.08
N ASN A 142 17.37 9.00 -31.58
CA ASN A 142 18.04 10.08 -30.86
C ASN A 142 18.78 9.58 -29.61
N VAL A 143 18.17 8.68 -28.82
CA VAL A 143 18.82 8.05 -27.66
C VAL A 143 20.06 7.28 -28.10
N LYS A 144 19.98 6.46 -29.15
CA LYS A 144 21.12 5.69 -29.66
C LYS A 144 22.26 6.59 -30.14
N ASP A 145 21.94 7.70 -30.79
CA ASP A 145 22.94 8.66 -31.26
C ASP A 145 23.57 9.44 -30.08
N GLN A 146 22.79 9.79 -29.06
CA GLN A 146 23.27 10.39 -27.81
C GLN A 146 24.19 9.45 -27.04
N GLU A 147 23.90 8.16 -26.98
CA GLU A 147 24.76 7.15 -26.35
C GLU A 147 26.11 7.04 -27.04
N LYS A 148 26.12 7.03 -28.38
CA LYS A 148 27.37 7.04 -29.15
C LYS A 148 28.17 8.31 -28.89
N ASN A 149 27.51 9.47 -28.92
CA ASN A 149 28.16 10.74 -28.64
C ASN A 149 28.73 10.80 -27.21
N LEU A 150 28.01 10.28 -26.21
CA LEU A 150 28.50 10.17 -24.84
C LEU A 150 29.74 9.28 -24.76
N ALA A 151 29.76 8.15 -25.50
CA ALA A 151 30.92 7.27 -25.54
C ALA A 151 32.16 7.95 -26.14
N ASP A 152 31.99 8.82 -27.15
CA ASP A 152 33.09 9.58 -27.73
C ASP A 152 33.54 10.75 -26.84
N LEU A 153 32.60 11.45 -26.20
CA LEU A 153 32.93 12.49 -25.21
C LEU A 153 33.72 11.92 -24.02
N ARG A 154 33.38 10.72 -23.54
CA ARG A 154 34.14 10.02 -22.48
C ARG A 154 35.58 9.70 -22.87
N LYS A 155 35.90 9.57 -24.17
CA LYS A 155 37.27 9.39 -24.66
C LYS A 155 38.06 10.70 -24.72
N ASN A 156 37.38 11.84 -24.75
CA ASN A 156 38.01 13.14 -24.79
C ASN A 156 38.37 13.62 -23.36
N LYS A 157 39.67 13.67 -23.06
CA LYS A 157 40.20 14.09 -21.75
C LYS A 157 39.95 15.56 -21.40
N MET A 158 39.50 16.39 -22.35
CA MET A 158 39.17 17.80 -22.11
C MET A 158 37.72 18.01 -21.64
N VAL A 159 36.89 16.96 -21.62
CA VAL A 159 35.50 17.03 -21.16
C VAL A 159 35.44 16.74 -19.66
N PRO A 160 34.87 17.64 -18.84
CA PRO A 160 34.70 17.38 -17.40
C PRO A 160 33.77 16.18 -17.14
N ALA A 161 34.12 15.32 -16.19
CA ALA A 161 33.32 14.14 -15.82
C ALA A 161 31.87 14.51 -15.45
N ALA A 162 31.68 15.63 -14.75
CA ALA A 162 30.35 16.14 -14.39
C ALA A 162 29.43 16.44 -15.60
N MET A 163 30.01 16.76 -16.76
CA MET A 163 29.24 16.97 -17.99
C MET A 163 28.76 15.63 -18.57
N THR A 164 29.64 14.62 -18.58
CA THR A 164 29.29 13.27 -19.05
C THR A 164 28.25 12.60 -18.15
N GLU A 165 28.28 12.85 -16.84
CA GLU A 165 27.29 12.33 -15.89
C GLU A 165 25.91 12.98 -16.11
N LYS A 166 25.83 14.30 -16.33
CA LYS A 166 24.57 14.96 -16.67
C LYS A 166 23.96 14.44 -17.98
N MET A 167 24.79 14.20 -18.99
CA MET A 167 24.33 13.64 -20.26
C MET A 167 23.86 12.18 -20.10
N GLU A 168 24.51 11.40 -19.25
CA GLU A 168 24.07 10.05 -18.89
C GLU A 168 22.71 10.05 -18.16
N GLN A 169 22.51 10.95 -17.20
CA GLN A 169 21.22 11.13 -16.54
C GLN A 169 20.11 11.51 -17.53
N PHE A 170 20.41 12.40 -18.48
CA PHE A 170 19.47 12.78 -19.54
C PHE A 170 19.09 11.60 -20.44
N ILE A 171 20.09 10.82 -20.89
CA ILE A 171 19.86 9.59 -21.68
C ILE A 171 19.03 8.58 -20.88
N ALA A 172 19.30 8.42 -19.58
CA ALA A 172 18.54 7.53 -18.71
C ALA A 172 17.07 7.94 -18.59
N GLU A 173 16.78 9.24 -18.48
CA GLU A 173 15.40 9.75 -18.45
C GLU A 173 14.68 9.56 -19.78
N HIS A 174 15.37 9.78 -20.91
CA HIS A 174 14.82 9.50 -22.23
C HIS A 174 14.51 8.01 -22.42
N LYS A 175 15.40 7.12 -21.98
CA LYS A 175 15.14 5.67 -21.98
C LYS A 175 13.97 5.29 -21.09
N ARG A 176 13.86 5.89 -19.91
CA ARG A 176 12.72 5.69 -19.00
C ARG A 176 11.42 6.14 -19.65
N THR A 177 11.43 7.24 -20.39
CA THR A 177 10.27 7.74 -21.15
C THR A 177 9.86 6.77 -22.25
N LEU A 178 10.82 6.26 -23.02
CA LEU A 178 10.58 5.22 -24.03
C LEU A 178 9.98 3.95 -23.42
N ALA A 179 10.57 3.45 -22.33
CA ALA A 179 10.06 2.26 -21.63
C ALA A 179 8.64 2.48 -21.06
N ASN A 180 8.35 3.67 -20.52
CA ASN A 180 7.00 4.02 -20.08
C ASN A 180 6.00 4.15 -21.25
N ASN A 181 6.50 4.50 -22.44
CA ASN A 181 5.68 4.59 -23.64
C ASN A 181 5.41 3.21 -24.25
N GLU A 182 6.28 2.21 -24.09
CA GLU A 182 6.06 0.84 -24.59
C GLU A 182 4.86 0.14 -23.94
N ASP A 183 4.60 0.43 -22.66
CA ASP A 183 3.41 -0.07 -21.97
C ASP A 183 2.14 0.53 -22.60
N PRO A 184 1.22 -0.28 -23.14
CA PRO A 184 -0.01 0.23 -23.73
C PRO A 184 -1.01 0.76 -22.71
N THR A 185 -0.85 0.41 -21.43
CA THR A 185 -1.75 0.80 -20.34
C THR A 185 -0.94 1.13 -19.08
N PRO A 186 -0.09 2.18 -19.09
CA PRO A 186 0.85 2.45 -18.01
C PRO A 186 0.15 2.77 -16.69
N ASN A 187 -1.02 3.42 -16.71
CA ASN A 187 -1.78 3.65 -15.48
C ASN A 187 -2.31 2.34 -14.92
N LYS A 188 -2.89 1.47 -15.77
CA LYS A 188 -3.36 0.14 -15.35
C LYS A 188 -2.23 -0.72 -14.80
N THR A 189 -1.06 -0.75 -15.44
CA THR A 189 0.10 -1.50 -14.97
C THR A 189 0.59 -0.98 -13.62
N LYS A 190 0.68 0.34 -13.45
CA LYS A 190 1.01 0.98 -12.16
C LYS A 190 -0.01 0.62 -11.08
N TRP A 191 -1.30 0.66 -11.39
CA TRP A 191 -2.38 0.28 -10.47
C TRP A 191 -2.28 -1.20 -10.05
N MET A 192 -2.06 -2.13 -10.98
CA MET A 192 -1.88 -3.55 -10.66
C MET A 192 -0.67 -3.80 -9.75
N LYS A 193 0.41 -3.04 -9.94
CA LYS A 193 1.61 -3.12 -9.10
C LYS A 193 1.40 -2.52 -7.70
N MET A 194 0.73 -1.38 -7.61
CA MET A 194 0.47 -0.71 -6.33
C MET A 194 -0.63 -1.41 -5.51
N TYR A 195 -1.61 -2.00 -6.20
CA TYR A 195 -2.75 -2.71 -5.62
C TYR A 195 -2.84 -4.12 -6.20
N PRO A 196 -2.01 -5.05 -5.69
CA PRO A 196 -2.04 -6.45 -6.11
C PRO A 196 -3.44 -7.08 -5.96
N GLU A 197 -3.79 -8.05 -6.79
CA GLU A 197 -5.06 -8.78 -6.63
C GLU A 197 -5.13 -9.51 -5.28
N ASP A 198 -4.01 -10.11 -4.87
CA ASP A 198 -3.87 -10.73 -3.55
C ASP A 198 -3.35 -9.71 -2.52
N PRO A 199 -4.17 -9.31 -1.52
CA PRO A 199 -3.75 -8.38 -0.48
C PRO A 199 -2.58 -8.89 0.37
N SER A 200 -2.28 -10.20 0.38
CA SER A 200 -1.13 -10.75 1.12
C SER A 200 0.19 -10.10 0.67
N VAL A 201 0.29 -9.75 -0.63
CA VAL A 201 1.47 -9.13 -1.23
C VAL A 201 1.72 -7.75 -0.63
N ILE A 202 0.70 -6.90 -0.55
CA ILE A 202 0.87 -5.54 0.00
C ILE A 202 1.10 -5.58 1.51
N ILE A 203 0.48 -6.50 2.25
CA ILE A 203 0.75 -6.68 3.68
C ILE A 203 2.22 -7.05 3.89
N LYS A 204 2.72 -8.03 3.13
CA LYS A 204 4.13 -8.45 3.22
C LYS A 204 5.08 -7.28 2.98
N THR A 205 4.85 -6.52 1.92
CA THR A 205 5.65 -5.34 1.57
C THR A 205 5.66 -4.32 2.72
N ARG A 206 4.51 -3.98 3.29
CA ARG A 206 4.42 -2.99 4.39
C ARG A 206 5.07 -3.45 5.68
N LEU A 207 4.97 -4.74 6.00
CA LEU A 207 5.65 -5.32 7.15
C LEU A 207 7.18 -5.29 6.98
N GLN A 208 7.69 -5.57 5.77
CA GLN A 208 9.12 -5.49 5.45
C GLN A 208 9.63 -4.05 5.47
N GLU A 209 8.84 -3.09 4.95
CA GLU A 209 9.14 -1.66 5.05
C GLU A 209 9.25 -1.21 6.51
N TYR A 210 8.34 -1.66 7.38
CA TYR A 210 8.41 -1.36 8.81
C TYR A 210 9.71 -1.89 9.44
N LEU A 211 10.05 -3.17 9.25
CA LEU A 211 11.28 -3.75 9.81
C LEU A 211 12.53 -3.00 9.34
N SER A 212 12.57 -2.68 8.04
CA SER A 212 13.68 -1.95 7.44
C SER A 212 13.83 -0.56 8.03
N LEU A 213 12.72 0.17 8.19
CA LEU A 213 12.73 1.52 8.75
C LEU A 213 13.06 1.51 10.25
N ALA A 214 12.45 0.60 11.02
CA ALA A 214 12.66 0.50 12.45
C ALA A 214 14.12 0.20 12.81
N ALA A 215 14.81 -0.63 12.00
CA ALA A 215 16.24 -0.91 12.17
C ALA A 215 17.14 0.34 12.01
N THR A 216 16.66 1.41 11.37
CA THR A 216 17.42 2.66 11.17
C THR A 216 17.18 3.71 12.26
N VAL A 217 16.33 3.41 13.25
CA VAL A 217 15.92 4.38 14.27
C VAL A 217 16.91 4.34 15.43
N ASP A 218 17.48 5.50 15.74
CA ASP A 218 18.31 5.71 16.92
C ASP A 218 17.43 6.08 18.12
N PHE A 219 17.12 5.09 18.96
CA PHE A 219 16.31 5.30 20.16
C PHE A 219 17.04 6.05 21.28
N ASN A 220 18.34 6.30 21.15
CA ASN A 220 19.11 7.13 22.08
C ASN A 220 19.17 8.60 21.63
N ALA A 221 18.49 8.96 20.54
CA ALA A 221 18.43 10.32 20.05
C ALA A 221 17.90 11.29 21.12
N LYS A 222 18.66 12.36 21.36
CA LYS A 222 18.30 13.38 22.35
C LYS A 222 17.25 14.33 21.80
N LEU A 223 16.31 14.70 22.66
CA LEU A 223 15.33 15.75 22.41
C LEU A 223 15.66 17.00 23.23
N ASN A 224 15.44 18.16 22.64
CA ASN A 224 15.30 19.42 23.35
C ASN A 224 13.99 19.41 24.16
N GLY A 225 13.93 20.27 25.18
CA GLY A 225 12.70 20.54 25.91
C GLY A 225 11.57 21.01 24.98
N PRO A 226 10.31 20.98 25.44
CA PRO A 226 9.17 21.41 24.64
C PRO A 226 9.35 22.86 24.19
N ASN A 227 9.16 23.11 22.88
CA ASN A 227 9.16 24.46 22.34
C ASN A 227 7.88 25.23 22.77
N LYS A 228 7.73 26.48 22.32
CA LYS A 228 6.56 27.33 22.64
C LYS A 228 5.21 26.70 22.25
N SER A 229 5.21 25.76 21.32
CA SER A 229 4.02 25.02 20.86
C SER A 229 3.84 23.68 21.57
N GLY A 230 4.68 23.35 22.55
CA GLY A 230 4.65 22.08 23.29
C GLY A 230 5.24 20.88 22.54
N ASN A 231 5.90 21.10 21.40
CA ASN A 231 6.51 20.03 20.61
C ASN A 231 7.96 19.81 21.06
N MET A 232 8.37 18.54 21.18
CA MET A 232 9.77 18.17 21.39
C MET A 232 10.49 18.05 20.06
N GLU A 233 11.67 18.67 19.98
CA GLU A 233 12.54 18.69 18.81
C GLU A 233 13.79 17.86 19.07
N PHE A 234 14.30 17.17 18.06
CA PHE A 234 15.58 16.47 18.11
C PHE A 234 16.73 17.46 18.18
N VAL A 235 17.70 17.16 19.04
CA VAL A 235 18.95 17.93 19.13
C VAL A 235 19.75 17.84 17.82
N ASN A 236 19.67 16.70 17.13
CA ASN A 236 20.34 16.47 15.85
C ASN A 236 19.47 16.95 14.68
N PRO A 237 19.89 17.96 13.89
CA PRO A 237 19.13 18.44 12.74
C PRO A 237 18.87 17.38 11.66
N ALA A 238 19.74 16.36 11.56
CA ALA A 238 19.54 15.25 10.63
C ALA A 238 18.33 14.38 11.01
N TYR A 239 18.01 14.28 12.31
CA TYR A 239 16.84 13.55 12.80
C TYR A 239 15.56 14.35 12.59
N GLU A 240 15.64 15.69 12.59
CA GLU A 240 14.50 16.53 12.21
C GLU A 240 14.09 16.37 10.75
N LYS A 241 15.03 16.04 9.87
CA LYS A 241 14.74 15.78 8.45
C LYS A 241 14.25 14.35 8.18
N LYS A 242 14.17 13.47 9.19
CA LYS A 242 13.65 12.11 9.02
C LYS A 242 12.14 12.13 8.78
N SER A 243 11.65 11.09 8.09
CA SER A 243 10.24 10.95 7.76
C SER A 243 9.35 10.84 9.00
N LEU A 244 8.07 11.17 8.85
CA LEU A 244 7.09 11.06 9.92
C LEU A 244 6.97 9.64 10.48
N LYS A 245 7.08 8.62 9.61
CA LYS A 245 7.11 7.21 10.03
C LYS A 245 8.31 6.91 10.93
N TRP A 246 9.50 7.40 10.57
CA TRP A 246 10.71 7.24 11.40
C TRP A 246 10.52 7.89 12.77
N LYS A 247 10.00 9.13 12.79
CA LYS A 247 9.74 9.85 14.04
C LYS A 247 8.64 9.19 14.87
N ALA A 248 7.64 8.56 14.25
CA ALA A 248 6.59 7.81 14.94
C ALA A 248 7.15 6.55 15.61
N ILE A 249 8.03 5.81 14.91
CA ILE A 249 8.75 4.67 15.47
C ILE A 249 9.58 5.11 16.68
N PHE A 250 10.36 6.19 16.54
CA PHE A 250 11.13 6.76 17.66
C PHE A 250 10.23 7.10 18.86
N ARG A 251 9.10 7.79 18.62
CA ARG A 251 8.16 8.22 19.68
C ARG A 251 7.45 7.07 20.38
N ALA A 252 7.24 5.94 19.70
CA ALA A 252 6.72 4.73 20.33
C ALA A 252 7.73 4.11 21.33
N GLY A 253 9.02 4.37 21.15
CA GLY A 253 10.09 3.94 22.05
C GLY A 253 10.61 2.53 21.74
N LYS A 254 11.79 2.22 22.29
CA LYS A 254 12.51 0.97 21.99
C LYS A 254 11.74 -0.27 22.43
N GLU A 255 11.22 -0.27 23.66
CA GLU A 255 10.49 -1.41 24.24
C GLU A 255 9.32 -1.88 23.35
N VAL A 256 8.53 -0.93 22.84
CA VAL A 256 7.41 -1.21 21.94
C VAL A 256 7.91 -1.80 20.62
N ASN A 257 8.94 -1.19 20.02
CA ASN A 257 9.45 -1.63 18.73
C ASN A 257 10.18 -2.96 18.80
N ASP A 258 10.86 -3.30 19.90
CA ASP A 258 11.47 -4.62 20.08
C ASP A 258 10.39 -5.72 19.99
N VAL A 259 9.26 -5.52 20.68
CA VAL A 259 8.11 -6.45 20.63
C VAL A 259 7.49 -6.50 19.24
N THR A 260 7.24 -5.34 18.63
CA THR A 260 6.62 -5.27 17.30
C THR A 260 7.52 -5.87 16.22
N MET A 261 8.83 -5.60 16.23
CA MET A 261 9.78 -6.18 15.29
C MET A 261 9.88 -7.70 15.43
N ALA A 262 9.91 -8.23 16.67
CA ALA A 262 9.88 -9.67 16.90
C ALA A 262 8.58 -10.30 16.37
N PHE A 263 7.43 -9.68 16.67
CA PHE A 263 6.13 -10.13 16.18
C PHE A 263 6.05 -10.14 14.65
N VAL A 264 6.43 -9.03 14.00
CA VAL A 264 6.38 -8.88 12.55
C VAL A 264 7.33 -9.86 11.86
N SER A 265 8.54 -10.04 12.40
CA SER A 265 9.50 -11.02 11.89
C SER A 265 8.94 -12.44 11.98
N GLN A 266 8.29 -12.79 13.08
CA GLN A 266 7.64 -14.08 13.26
C GLN A 266 6.47 -14.27 12.29
N TRP A 267 5.62 -13.26 12.14
CA TRP A 267 4.50 -13.32 11.20
C TRP A 267 4.95 -13.47 9.74
N LEU A 268 6.01 -12.78 9.34
CA LEU A 268 6.59 -12.95 8.00
C LEU A 268 7.14 -14.36 7.77
N LYS A 269 7.71 -15.00 8.81
CA LYS A 269 8.19 -16.40 8.75
C LYS A 269 7.04 -17.41 8.61
N GLU A 270 5.93 -17.19 9.31
CA GLU A 270 4.72 -18.02 9.21
C GLU A 270 4.07 -17.96 7.82
N GLY A 271 4.31 -16.84 7.11
CA GLY A 271 3.68 -16.53 5.84
C GLY A 271 2.32 -15.86 6.04
N ILE A 272 1.96 -14.98 5.11
CA ILE A 272 0.68 -14.25 5.14
C ILE A 272 -0.32 -15.06 4.33
N LYS A 273 -1.15 -15.84 5.03
CA LYS A 273 -2.15 -16.72 4.41
C LYS A 273 -3.53 -16.14 4.67
N LEU A 274 -4.03 -15.36 3.71
CA LEU A 274 -5.39 -14.84 3.78
C LEU A 274 -6.36 -15.94 3.37
N ASN A 275 -7.51 -16.00 4.04
CA ASN A 275 -8.59 -16.91 3.66
C ASN A 275 -9.14 -16.44 2.30
N SER A 276 -8.63 -17.01 1.21
CA SER A 276 -9.10 -16.72 -0.15
C SER A 276 -10.52 -17.23 -0.30
N MET A 277 -11.51 -16.38 -0.03
CA MET A 277 -12.86 -16.65 -0.47
C MET A 277 -12.95 -16.17 -1.91
N VAL A 278 -13.20 -17.11 -2.83
CA VAL A 278 -13.59 -16.85 -4.22
C VAL A 278 -14.61 -15.72 -4.21
N MET A 279 -14.29 -14.60 -4.85
CA MET A 279 -15.21 -13.48 -5.00
C MET A 279 -16.43 -13.97 -5.77
N VAL A 280 -17.50 -14.30 -5.05
CA VAL A 280 -18.84 -14.41 -5.63
C VAL A 280 -19.19 -12.97 -6.00
N THR A 281 -19.15 -12.70 -7.31
CA THR A 281 -19.80 -11.54 -7.93
C THR A 281 -21.17 -11.32 -7.28
N PRO A 282 -21.54 -10.10 -6.87
CA PRO A 282 -22.92 -9.82 -6.51
C PRO A 282 -23.76 -10.00 -7.78
N SER A 283 -24.30 -11.20 -7.95
CA SER A 283 -25.39 -11.46 -8.87
C SER A 283 -26.55 -10.58 -8.42
N ALA A 284 -27.04 -9.77 -9.34
CA ALA A 284 -28.15 -8.85 -9.17
C ALA A 284 -29.25 -9.46 -8.28
N SER A 285 -29.51 -8.81 -7.15
CA SER A 285 -30.72 -9.06 -6.37
C SER A 285 -31.91 -8.59 -7.19
N LYS A 286 -32.70 -9.53 -7.71
CA LYS A 286 -34.10 -9.31 -8.04
C LYS A 286 -34.81 -8.74 -6.81
N SER A 287 -35.27 -7.50 -6.87
CA SER A 287 -36.39 -7.03 -6.06
C SER A 287 -37.67 -7.21 -6.89
N GLU A 288 -38.55 -8.09 -6.44
CA GLU A 288 -39.94 -8.11 -6.88
C GLU A 288 -40.71 -6.93 -6.26
N GLY A 289 -41.56 -6.29 -7.06
CA GLY A 289 -42.68 -5.48 -6.56
C GLY A 289 -42.86 -4.09 -7.17
N SER A 290 -43.55 -4.04 -8.33
CA SER A 290 -44.62 -3.09 -8.75
C SER A 290 -44.37 -1.57 -8.67
N SER A 291 -44.69 -0.68 -9.63
CA SER A 291 -45.39 -0.68 -10.92
C SER A 291 -45.41 0.78 -11.38
N ASN A 292 -45.02 1.10 -12.62
CA ASN A 292 -45.84 1.81 -13.64
C ASN A 292 -45.00 2.39 -14.79
N SER A 293 -45.30 1.88 -15.99
CA SER A 293 -45.54 2.61 -17.25
C SER A 293 -44.68 3.83 -17.59
N SER A 294 -43.83 3.70 -18.62
CA SER A 294 -44.11 4.34 -19.92
C SER A 294 -43.15 3.85 -21.01
N THR A 295 -43.71 3.74 -22.20
CA THR A 295 -43.18 3.16 -23.44
C THR A 295 -42.20 4.08 -24.15
N SER A 296 -41.05 3.56 -24.58
CA SER A 296 -40.54 3.80 -25.94
C SER A 296 -39.43 2.83 -26.32
N SER A 297 -39.70 2.16 -27.42
CA SER A 297 -38.84 1.31 -28.23
C SER A 297 -37.59 2.03 -28.71
N ASN A 298 -36.45 1.33 -28.67
CA ASN A 298 -35.55 1.25 -29.83
C ASN A 298 -34.68 0.00 -29.73
N ASP A 299 -34.69 -0.74 -30.83
CA ASP A 299 -33.89 -1.92 -31.12
C ASP A 299 -32.39 -1.62 -31.05
N GLU A 300 -31.61 -2.50 -30.41
CA GLU A 300 -30.28 -2.85 -30.92
C GLU A 300 -29.78 -4.20 -30.35
N LYS A 301 -29.35 -5.07 -31.28
CA LYS A 301 -28.82 -6.42 -31.05
C LYS A 301 -27.52 -6.40 -30.23
N PRO A 302 -27.26 -7.39 -29.35
CA PRO A 302 -25.98 -7.52 -28.68
C PRO A 302 -24.92 -8.12 -29.61
N GLN A 303 -23.88 -7.35 -29.93
CA GLN A 303 -22.66 -7.85 -30.57
C GLN A 303 -21.94 -8.85 -29.66
N LYS A 304 -22.14 -10.15 -29.96
CA LYS A 304 -21.21 -11.21 -29.58
C LYS A 304 -19.98 -11.11 -30.49
N GLY A 305 -18.78 -11.05 -29.89
CA GLY A 305 -17.56 -11.50 -30.57
C GLY A 305 -16.41 -10.50 -30.64
N LEU A 306 -15.73 -10.24 -29.52
CA LEU A 306 -14.38 -9.64 -29.53
C LEU A 306 -13.36 -10.39 -28.66
N PHE A 307 -13.78 -11.40 -27.90
CA PHE A 307 -12.89 -12.15 -27.00
C PHE A 307 -12.15 -13.34 -27.64
N ASN A 308 -12.47 -13.71 -28.89
CA ASN A 308 -11.79 -14.83 -29.58
C ASN A 308 -10.60 -14.42 -30.47
N LYS A 309 -10.33 -13.12 -30.64
CA LYS A 309 -9.25 -12.66 -31.55
C LYS A 309 -7.90 -12.41 -30.88
N ILE A 310 -7.80 -12.57 -29.55
CA ILE A 310 -6.55 -12.34 -28.80
C ILE A 310 -5.73 -13.64 -28.62
N LYS A 311 -6.34 -14.82 -28.78
CA LYS A 311 -5.62 -16.11 -28.68
C LYS A 311 -4.89 -16.56 -29.96
N SER A 312 -5.16 -15.95 -31.11
CA SER A 312 -4.54 -16.38 -32.39
C SER A 312 -3.25 -15.64 -32.76
N VAL A 313 -2.86 -14.58 -32.04
CA VAL A 313 -1.68 -13.77 -32.39
C VAL A 313 -0.42 -14.18 -31.59
N ILE A 314 -0.58 -14.94 -30.51
CA ILE A 314 0.56 -15.35 -29.64
C ILE A 314 1.24 -16.65 -30.12
N LYS A 315 0.71 -17.33 -31.15
CA LYS A 315 1.25 -18.63 -31.63
C LYS A 315 2.03 -18.57 -32.97
N GLN A 316 2.32 -17.38 -33.50
CA GLN A 316 3.07 -17.22 -34.77
C GLN A 316 4.42 -16.49 -34.61
N GLY A 317 4.94 -16.37 -33.39
CA GLY A 317 6.25 -15.75 -33.12
C GLY A 317 7.33 -16.71 -32.61
N GLN A 318 7.10 -18.02 -32.67
CA GLN A 318 8.04 -19.05 -32.24
C GLN A 318 8.08 -20.19 -33.27
N GLU A 319 8.44 -19.86 -34.51
CA GLU A 319 9.15 -20.76 -35.45
C GLU A 319 10.14 -19.91 -36.25
#